data_AF-G5A570-F1
#
_entry.id   AF-G5A570-F1
#
_cell.length_a   1.000
_cell.length_b   1.000
_cell.length_c   1.000
_cell.angle_alpha   90.00
_cell.angle_beta   90.00
_cell.angle_gamma   90.00
#
_symmetry.space_group_name_H-M   'P 1'
#
loop_
_entity.id
_entity.type
_entity.pdbx_description
1 polymer ?
#
loop_
_entity_poly.entity_id
_entity_poly.type
_entity_poly.pdbx_seq_one_letter_code
_entity_poly.pdbx_strand_id
1 'polypeptide(L)'
;EIERWFSNRWSADAVFYKLELDSAGSRVFQMPAFCTWTSYAQRLEGSGAVKVMLKTLLEQYSKPKLFGLLGAAKKVEATKTIATQLENKLL
;
A
#
# COMPACT_ATOMS: atom_id res chain seq x y z
N GLU A 1 -4.90 -14.55 -8.13
CA GLU A 1 -3.63 -14.01 -7.61
C GLU A 1 -3.52 -13.93 -6.09
N ILE A 2 -4.38 -13.18 -5.39
CA ILE A 2 -4.27 -12.99 -3.92
C ILE A 2 -4.11 -14.30 -3.14
N GLU A 3 -5.00 -15.27 -3.33
CA GLU A 3 -4.89 -16.58 -2.63
C GLU A 3 -3.63 -17.35 -3.03
N ARG A 4 -3.17 -17.23 -4.29
CA ARG A 4 -1.93 -17.88 -4.75
C ARG A 4 -0.72 -17.31 -4.03
N TRP A 5 -0.61 -15.98 -3.94
CA TRP A 5 0.48 -15.33 -3.19
C TRP A 5 0.42 -15.68 -1.70
N PHE A 6 -0.78 -15.74 -1.13
CA PHE A 6 -0.99 -16.10 0.27
C PHE A 6 -0.57 -17.55 0.55
N SER A 7 -1.03 -18.52 -0.25
CA SER A 7 -0.64 -19.93 -0.13
C SER A 7 0.87 -20.13 -0.30
N ASN A 8 1.50 -19.34 -1.18
CA ASN A 8 2.95 -19.35 -1.39
C ASN A 8 3.73 -18.53 -0.35
N ARG A 9 3.07 -17.96 0.66
CA ARG A 9 3.67 -17.18 1.76
C ARG A 9 4.48 -15.96 1.29
N TRP A 10 4.01 -15.27 0.25
CA TRP A 10 4.69 -14.08 -0.25
C TRP A 10 4.56 -12.93 0.77
N SER A 11 5.60 -12.11 0.92
CA SER A 11 5.50 -10.89 1.72
C SER A 11 4.69 -9.82 1.00
N ALA A 12 4.18 -8.83 1.76
CA ALA A 12 3.56 -7.66 1.16
C ALA A 12 4.52 -6.88 0.25
N ASP A 13 5.81 -6.83 0.62
CA ASP A 13 6.86 -6.20 -0.19
C ASP A 13 7.04 -6.94 -1.53
N ALA A 14 7.11 -8.28 -1.51
CA ALA A 14 7.26 -9.09 -2.71
C ALA A 14 6.08 -8.90 -3.68
N VAL A 15 4.86 -8.82 -3.16
CA VAL A 15 3.67 -8.53 -3.99
C VAL A 15 3.67 -7.08 -4.48
N PHE A 16 4.18 -6.12 -3.71
CA PHE A 16 4.34 -4.72 -4.13
C PHE A 16 5.25 -4.62 -5.36
N TYR A 17 6.44 -5.23 -5.31
CA TYR A 17 7.37 -5.31 -6.44
C TYR A 17 6.80 -6.10 -7.62
N LYS A 18 6.09 -7.21 -7.36
CA LYS A 18 5.47 -8.02 -8.41
C LYS A 18 4.42 -7.26 -9.21
N LEU A 19 3.79 -6.28 -8.58
CA LEU A 19 2.81 -5.38 -9.18
C LEU A 19 3.43 -4.10 -9.73
N GLU A 20 4.77 -4.01 -9.74
CA GLU A 20 5.55 -2.90 -10.28
C GLU A 20 5.23 -1.54 -9.63
N LEU A 21 4.73 -1.57 -8.38
CA LEU A 21 4.30 -0.37 -7.66
C LEU A 21 5.47 0.49 -7.16
N ASP A 22 6.66 -0.10 -7.04
CA ASP A 22 7.92 0.58 -6.75
C ASP A 22 8.33 1.52 -7.89
N SER A 23 8.07 1.11 -9.13
CA SER A 23 8.37 1.90 -10.32
C SER A 23 7.35 3.02 -10.60
N ALA A 24 6.18 2.99 -9.96
CA ALA A 24 5.10 3.94 -10.22
C ALA A 24 5.36 5.37 -9.67
N GLY A 25 6.35 5.52 -8.79
CA GLY A 25 6.71 6.80 -8.18
C GLY A 25 5.50 7.52 -7.56
N SER A 26 5.32 8.80 -7.87
CA SER A 26 4.21 9.59 -7.31
C SER A 26 2.81 9.13 -7.76
N ARG A 27 2.71 8.25 -8.77
CA ARG A 27 1.44 7.73 -9.28
C ARG A 27 1.01 6.42 -8.62
N VAL A 28 1.77 5.89 -7.65
CA VAL A 28 1.50 4.60 -7.00
C VAL A 28 0.04 4.45 -6.54
N PHE A 29 -0.53 5.46 -5.89
CA PHE A 29 -1.91 5.44 -5.40
C PHE A 29 -2.98 5.55 -6.50
N GLN A 30 -2.59 5.90 -7.72
CA GLN A 30 -3.48 5.97 -8.89
C GLN A 30 -3.49 4.64 -9.65
N MET A 31 -2.58 3.72 -9.33
CA MET A 31 -2.48 2.45 -10.02
C MET A 31 -3.60 1.50 -9.55
N PRO A 32 -4.37 0.88 -10.46
CA PRO A 32 -5.35 -0.14 -10.06
C PRO A 32 -4.72 -1.28 -9.25
N ALA A 33 -3.46 -1.61 -9.56
CA ALA A 33 -2.68 -2.60 -8.84
C ALA A 33 -2.43 -2.24 -7.36
N PHE A 34 -2.48 -0.96 -6.99
CA PHE A 34 -2.40 -0.55 -5.58
C PHE A 34 -3.59 -1.09 -4.78
N CYS A 35 -4.81 -1.05 -5.33
CA CYS A 35 -5.98 -1.64 -4.68
C CYS A 35 -5.85 -3.17 -4.54
N THR A 36 -5.26 -3.85 -5.54
CA THR A 36 -4.97 -5.28 -5.43
C THR A 36 -3.95 -5.57 -4.32
N TRP A 37 -2.89 -4.77 -4.24
CA TRP A 37 -1.88 -4.89 -3.19
C TRP A 37 -2.44 -4.64 -1.79
N THR A 38 -3.31 -3.63 -1.61
CA THR A 38 -3.92 -3.36 -0.31
C THR A 38 -4.85 -4.49 0.13
N SER A 39 -5.65 -5.04 -0.79
CA SER A 39 -6.45 -6.25 -0.52
C SER A 39 -5.58 -7.44 -0.14
N TYR A 40 -4.41 -7.61 -0.79
CA TYR A 40 -3.47 -8.66 -0.42
C TYR A 40 -2.92 -8.48 1.00
N ALA A 41 -2.43 -7.29 1.35
CA ALA A 41 -1.90 -7.03 2.69
C ALA A 41 -2.99 -7.17 3.78
N GLN A 42 -4.23 -6.80 3.50
CA GLN A 42 -5.39 -7.08 4.37
C GLN A 42 -5.61 -8.58 4.56
N ARG A 43 -5.52 -9.36 3.49
CA ARG A 43 -5.65 -10.82 3.53
C ARG A 43 -4.49 -11.49 4.30
N LEU A 44 -3.29 -10.93 4.21
CA LEU A 44 -2.07 -11.44 4.84
C LEU A 44 -2.06 -11.22 6.36
N GLU A 45 -2.40 -10.00 6.80
CA GLU A 45 -2.16 -9.56 8.18
C GLU A 45 -3.44 -9.15 8.94
N GLY A 46 -4.59 -9.12 8.28
CA GLY A 46 -5.85 -8.67 8.89
C GLY A 46 -5.72 -7.28 9.50
N SER A 47 -5.86 -7.18 10.83
CA SER A 47 -5.72 -5.93 11.57
C SER A 47 -4.30 -5.35 11.53
N GLY A 48 -3.28 -6.16 11.24
CA GLY A 48 -1.88 -5.74 11.08
C GLY A 48 -1.56 -5.08 9.74
N ALA A 49 -2.49 -5.12 8.78
CA ALA A 49 -2.22 -4.76 7.39
C ALA A 49 -1.72 -3.33 7.20
N VAL A 50 -2.31 -2.35 7.90
CA VAL A 50 -1.90 -0.94 7.82
C VAL A 50 -0.43 -0.76 8.22
N LYS A 51 0.02 -1.49 9.26
CA LYS A 51 1.41 -1.42 9.73
C LYS A 51 2.38 -1.97 8.69
N VAL A 52 2.03 -3.10 8.05
CA VAL A 52 2.86 -3.71 7.01
C VAL A 52 2.89 -2.84 5.75
N MET A 53 1.75 -2.36 5.27
CA MET A 53 1.69 -1.44 4.13
C MET A 53 2.54 -0.18 4.38
N LEU A 54 2.46 0.38 5.59
CA LEU A 54 3.24 1.57 5.94
C LEU A 54 4.74 1.30 5.91
N LYS A 55 5.17 0.14 6.42
CA LYS A 55 6.58 -0.29 6.35
C LYS A 55 7.05 -0.36 4.90
N THR A 56 6.31 -1.06 4.03
CA THR A 56 6.63 -1.17 2.59
C THR A 56 6.74 0.20 1.93
N LEU A 57 5.79 1.10 2.19
CA LEU A 57 5.79 2.45 1.59
C LEU A 57 6.94 3.32 2.10
N LEU A 58 7.34 3.18 3.37
CA LEU A 58 8.47 3.92 3.93
C LEU A 58 9.83 3.44 3.41
N GLU A 59 9.92 2.22 2.87
CA GLU A 59 11.11 1.76 2.15
C GLU A 59 11.26 2.45 0.78
N GLN A 60 10.16 2.93 0.20
CA GLN A 60 10.12 3.57 -1.12
C GLN A 60 10.10 5.11 -1.06
N TYR A 61 9.54 5.67 0.01
CA TYR A 61 9.28 7.10 0.14
C TYR A 61 9.74 7.62 1.50
N SER A 62 10.41 8.78 1.49
CA SER A 62 10.62 9.52 2.74
C SER A 62 9.28 9.87 3.38
N LYS A 63 9.25 9.90 4.72
CA LYS A 63 8.04 10.23 5.50
C LYS A 63 7.32 11.51 5.01
N PRO A 64 7.99 12.65 4.75
CA PRO A 64 7.31 13.86 4.24
C PRO A 64 6.72 13.67 2.84
N LYS A 65 7.43 12.97 1.94
CA LYS A 65 6.94 12.70 0.59
C LYS A 65 5.70 11.80 0.63
N LEU A 66 5.76 10.74 1.44
CA LEU A 66 4.64 9.82 1.63
C LEU A 66 3.41 10.54 2.19
N PHE A 67 3.59 11.41 3.18
CA PHE A 67 2.50 12.22 3.75
C PHE A 67 1.80 13.07 2.67
N GLY A 68 2.56 13.73 1.79
CA GLY A 68 1.99 14.49 0.68
C GLY A 68 1.21 13.64 -0.33
N LEU A 69 1.74 12.46 -0.68
CA LEU A 69 1.07 11.55 -1.61
C LEU A 69 -0.24 10.97 -1.02
N LEU A 70 -0.24 10.62 0.27
CA LEU A 70 -1.45 10.17 0.97
C LEU A 70 -2.50 11.29 1.03
N GLY A 71 -2.06 12.54 1.24
CA GLY A 71 -2.92 13.72 1.15
C GLY A 71 -3.67 13.84 -0.18
N ALA A 72 -3.03 13.50 -1.29
CA ALA A 72 -3.68 13.43 -2.60
C ALA A 72 -4.60 12.20 -2.73
N ALA A 73 -4.13 11.03 -2.29
CA ALA A 73 -4.90 9.78 -2.35
C ALA A 73 -6.21 9.82 -1.53
N LYS A 74 -6.27 10.61 -0.45
CA LYS A 74 -7.51 10.83 0.32
C LYS A 74 -8.63 11.52 -0.47
N LYS A 75 -8.31 12.21 -1.56
CA LYS A 75 -9.30 12.90 -2.41
C LYS A 75 -9.98 11.98 -3.42
N VAL A 76 -9.50 10.74 -3.56
CA VAL A 76 -10.05 9.73 -4.47
C VAL A 76 -10.80 8.70 -3.64
N GLU A 77 -12.09 8.49 -3.94
CA GLU A 77 -12.97 7.66 -3.11
C GLU A 77 -12.45 6.22 -2.96
N ALA A 78 -11.90 5.62 -4.02
CA ALA A 78 -11.34 4.28 -4.00
C ALA A 78 -10.15 4.10 -3.04
N THR A 79 -9.38 5.15 -2.77
CA THR A 79 -8.19 5.10 -1.89
C THR A 79 -8.37 5.84 -0.58
N LYS A 80 -9.48 6.56 -0.40
CA LYS A 80 -9.71 7.47 0.72
C LYS A 80 -9.55 6.82 2.08
N THR A 81 -10.19 5.68 2.30
CA THR A 81 -10.17 4.96 3.58
C THR A 81 -8.76 4.52 3.94
N ILE A 82 -8.07 3.82 3.03
CA ILE A 82 -6.73 3.29 3.31
C ILE A 82 -5.68 4.41 3.40
N ALA A 83 -5.79 5.45 2.57
CA ALA A 83 -4.91 6.60 2.64
C ALA A 83 -5.03 7.35 3.97
N THR A 84 -6.25 7.49 4.49
CA THR A 84 -6.49 8.10 5.81
C THR A 84 -5.86 7.27 6.93
N GLN A 85 -6.02 5.94 6.90
CA GLN A 85 -5.42 5.05 7.89
C GLN A 85 -3.88 5.10 7.89
N LEU A 86 -3.27 5.10 6.69
CA LEU A 86 -1.82 5.20 6.52
C LEU A 86 -1.29 6.55 6.99
N GLU A 87 -1.96 7.64 6.65
CA GLU A 87 -1.55 8.99 7.07
C GLU A 87 -1.65 9.16 8.59
N ASN A 88 -2.73 8.69 9.21
CA ASN A 88 -2.89 8.75 10.67
C ASN A 88 -1.80 7.96 11.42
N LYS A 89 -1.23 6.92 10.80
CA LYS A 89 -0.10 6.16 11.37
C LYS A 89 1.26 6.84 11.16
N LEU A 90 1.35 7.84 10.29
CA LEU A 90 2.55 8.64 10.11
C LEU A 90 2.68 9.77 11.13
N LEU A 91 1.58 10.23 11.73
CA LEU A 91 1.59 11.25 12.78
C LEU A 91 2.19 10.68 14.07
#